data_AF-A0A960PQR2-F1
#
_entry.id   AF-A0A960PQR2-F1
#
_cell.length_a   1.000
_cell.length_b   1.000
_cell.length_c   1.000
_cell.angle_alpha   90.00
_cell.angle_beta   90.00
_cell.angle_gamma   90.00
#
_symmetry.space_group_name_H-M   'P 1'
#
loop_
_entity.id
_entity.type
_entity.pdbx_description
1 polymer ?
#
loop_
_entity_poly.entity_id
_entity_poly.type
_entity_poly.pdbx_seq_one_letter_code
_entity_poly.pdbx_strand_id
1 'polypeptide(L)'
;MSVGYTSIQWNPHKKLYDLTILAGVLLAVGGLTAVSLLLHPRVTAETLILRSTAVAGFLLLNVILAIGPLARLDRRFLPLLYNRRHLGVTMFLLGLVHGTVALVQFHALGDTNPAVSVLTAYSSDYALFRDGAWNLAHFPFEVFGVVALLILFLMAATSHDFWLRNLGASWWKGLHLLVLVAYASLVLHVTLGALQSETSLLYPVLLIGGAVVVLGLHLAAAWKEAKLDRRRTGLERQGFERACRAAELAEGRGKVVQVGGQRLAVFRHQGKLYGLSNVCRHQGGPLGEGKIIDGCVTCPWHGWQYRPDDGKSPPPFTEVVPTYPLELVGEDIYIQPTPRPLGEQAPGVLAPLTVGVDHEDFYVGYLPMPQSLSGFVRKAAFGLLALVAVLPAVVAWQQNSFDSGTFEFGVTRSFEGVLYERPLPMLHVVSGTGSSNLLLAGAGKLGAPEVIRGHHGQWVSFDGSLIYRRGLTMIEMNAPDTFRADRATRPEERLGAMEPVGKVELEGEIVDTKCFLGVMRPGAGKVHRACAVRCLSGGVPPGLLVRTEEDPAGTVYLLAGSGGKPLDLDVEWAGRVARVSGDLSVLGEVPLLEVTEITLSTR
;
A
#
# COMPACT_ATOMS: atom_id res chain seq x y z
N MET A 1 -0.05 -1.94 40.58
CA MET A 1 1.02 -1.27 39.79
C MET A 1 0.72 0.22 39.74
N SER A 2 1.73 1.06 39.99
CA SER A 2 1.63 2.51 40.24
C SER A 2 1.23 3.34 39.01
N VAL A 3 0.55 4.45 39.30
CA VAL A 3 -0.01 5.46 38.39
C VAL A 3 1.08 6.36 37.81
N GLY A 4 2.04 5.78 37.09
CA GLY A 4 3.02 6.49 36.27
C GLY A 4 3.00 5.88 34.87
N TYR A 5 3.00 6.70 33.82
CA TYR A 5 3.24 6.21 32.46
C TYR A 5 4.61 5.52 32.45
N THR A 6 4.61 4.19 32.39
CA THR A 6 5.79 3.42 32.05
C THR A 6 5.77 3.26 30.54
N SER A 7 6.83 3.72 29.87
CA SER A 7 7.06 3.42 28.45
C SER A 7 6.88 1.93 28.20
N ILE A 8 6.42 1.56 26.99
CA ILE A 8 6.21 0.16 26.58
C ILE A 8 7.34 -0.71 27.13
N GLN A 9 7.00 -1.56 28.10
CA GLN A 9 7.95 -2.52 28.65
C GLN A 9 8.24 -3.52 27.52
N TRP A 10 9.33 -3.30 26.80
CA TRP A 10 9.81 -4.18 25.74
C TRP A 10 10.40 -5.43 26.40
N ASN A 11 9.49 -6.25 26.92
CA ASN A 11 9.85 -7.52 27.53
C ASN A 11 10.49 -8.45 26.47
N PRO A 12 11.21 -9.50 26.89
CA PRO A 12 11.90 -10.39 25.95
C PRO A 12 10.97 -10.98 24.87
N HIS A 13 9.71 -11.27 25.20
CA HIS A 13 8.72 -11.78 24.25
C HIS A 13 8.36 -10.76 23.17
N LYS A 14 8.13 -9.50 23.53
CA LYS A 14 7.89 -8.40 22.59
C LYS A 14 9.11 -8.16 21.71
N LYS A 15 10.32 -8.16 22.29
CA LYS A 15 11.58 -8.01 21.52
C LYS A 15 11.69 -9.09 20.44
N LEU A 16 11.44 -10.35 20.82
CA LEU A 16 11.48 -11.47 19.87
C LEU A 16 10.40 -11.35 18.79
N TYR A 17 9.19 -10.94 19.17
CA TYR A 17 8.10 -10.72 18.22
C TYR A 17 8.45 -9.64 17.21
N ASP A 18 8.92 -8.47 17.66
CA ASP A 18 9.28 -7.36 16.78
C ASP A 18 10.49 -7.70 15.90
N LEU A 19 11.47 -8.43 16.44
CA LEU A 19 12.57 -8.97 15.64
C LEU A 19 12.07 -9.93 14.56
N THR A 20 11.06 -10.75 14.86
CA THR A 20 10.45 -11.66 13.87
C THR A 20 9.71 -10.88 12.77
N ILE A 21 9.00 -9.81 13.13
CA ILE A 21 8.39 -8.90 12.14
C ILE A 21 9.46 -8.29 11.26
N LEU A 22 10.50 -7.71 11.87
CA LEU A 22 11.59 -7.06 11.15
C LEU A 22 12.28 -8.05 10.20
N ALA A 23 12.59 -9.25 10.68
CA ALA A 23 13.15 -10.31 9.85
C ALA A 23 12.23 -10.66 8.67
N GLY A 24 10.93 -10.81 8.89
CA GLY A 24 9.97 -11.04 7.83
C GLY A 24 9.93 -9.91 6.79
N VAL A 25 9.93 -8.65 7.23
CA VAL A 25 9.97 -7.49 6.33
C VAL A 25 11.27 -7.43 5.54
N LEU A 26 12.41 -7.65 6.19
CA LEU A 26 13.72 -7.67 5.53
C LEU A 26 13.84 -8.82 4.53
N LEU A 27 13.29 -10.00 4.84
CA LEU A 27 13.21 -11.11 3.90
C LEU A 27 12.31 -10.78 2.70
N ALA A 28 11.17 -10.13 2.94
CA ALA A 28 10.23 -9.77 1.87
C ALA A 28 10.85 -8.76 0.90
N VAL A 29 11.36 -7.65 1.46
CA VAL A 29 11.94 -6.54 0.71
C VAL A 29 13.25 -6.96 0.08
N GLY A 30 14.18 -7.51 0.89
CA GLY A 30 15.49 -7.95 0.43
C GLY A 30 15.42 -9.10 -0.57
N GLY A 31 14.51 -10.05 -0.39
CA GLY A 31 14.28 -11.14 -1.34
C GLY A 31 13.78 -10.64 -2.69
N LEU A 32 12.79 -9.74 -2.70
CA LEU A 32 12.32 -9.10 -3.94
C LEU A 32 13.47 -8.32 -4.61
N THR A 33 14.16 -7.48 -3.85
CA THR A 33 15.24 -6.64 -4.34
C THR A 33 16.39 -7.47 -4.93
N ALA A 34 16.83 -8.52 -4.24
CA ALA A 34 17.92 -9.37 -4.70
C ALA A 34 17.57 -10.09 -6.00
N VAL A 35 16.38 -10.68 -6.10
CA VAL A 35 15.93 -11.37 -7.32
C VAL A 35 15.75 -10.38 -8.46
N SER A 36 15.14 -9.21 -8.22
CA SER A 36 15.00 -8.17 -9.24
C SER A 36 16.35 -7.66 -9.76
N LEU A 37 17.36 -7.49 -8.90
CA LEU A 37 18.71 -7.10 -9.32
C LEU A 37 19.42 -8.19 -10.15
N LEU A 38 19.24 -9.46 -9.78
CA LEU A 38 19.82 -10.59 -10.52
C LEU A 38 19.21 -10.73 -11.92
N LEU A 39 17.89 -10.56 -12.03
CA LEU A 39 17.18 -10.67 -13.31
C LEU A 39 17.30 -9.39 -14.16
N HIS A 40 17.42 -8.23 -13.51
CA HIS A 40 17.46 -6.93 -14.18
C HIS A 40 18.55 -6.03 -13.57
N PRO A 41 19.83 -6.23 -13.94
CA PRO A 41 20.95 -5.48 -13.36
C PRO A 41 20.88 -3.96 -13.55
N ARG A 42 20.05 -3.48 -14.48
CA ARG A 42 19.88 -2.05 -14.79
C ARG A 42 18.70 -1.40 -14.08
N VAL A 43 17.95 -2.12 -13.23
CA VAL A 43 16.82 -1.55 -12.47
C VAL A 43 17.33 -0.46 -11.52
N THR A 44 16.60 0.64 -11.38
CA THR A 44 17.01 1.73 -10.50
C THR A 44 16.64 1.45 -9.03
N ALA A 45 17.33 2.11 -8.10
CA ALA A 45 17.10 1.94 -6.68
C ALA A 45 15.68 2.39 -6.28
N GLU A 46 15.18 3.45 -6.88
CA GLU A 46 13.84 4.01 -6.63
C GLU A 46 12.76 3.00 -7.02
N THR A 47 12.89 2.38 -8.20
CA THR A 47 11.97 1.32 -8.65
C THR A 47 11.99 0.12 -7.73
N LEU A 48 13.17 -0.30 -7.26
CA LEU A 48 13.32 -1.39 -6.32
C LEU A 48 12.64 -1.09 -4.98
N ILE A 49 12.87 0.09 -4.41
CA ILE A 49 12.25 0.50 -3.14
C ILE A 49 10.73 0.57 -3.32
N LEU A 50 10.25 1.23 -4.37
CA LEU A 50 8.83 1.43 -4.62
C LEU A 50 8.06 0.11 -4.74
N ARG A 51 8.57 -0.85 -5.53
CA ARG A 51 7.90 -2.15 -5.73
C ARG A 51 8.03 -3.05 -4.51
N SER A 52 9.20 -3.09 -3.87
CA SER A 52 9.45 -3.96 -2.71
C SER A 52 8.62 -3.57 -1.49
N THR A 53 8.53 -2.28 -1.17
CA THR A 53 7.71 -1.82 -0.04
C THR A 53 6.22 -1.94 -0.33
N ALA A 54 5.78 -1.73 -1.58
CA ALA A 54 4.38 -1.93 -1.98
C ALA A 54 3.94 -3.39 -1.80
N VAL A 55 4.70 -4.34 -2.37
CA VAL A 55 4.40 -5.77 -2.30
C VAL A 55 4.46 -6.25 -0.85
N ALA A 56 5.51 -5.90 -0.11
CA ALA A 56 5.64 -6.27 1.30
C ALA A 56 4.49 -5.71 2.15
N GLY A 57 4.12 -4.44 1.93
CA GLY A 57 3.01 -3.79 2.64
C GLY A 57 1.67 -4.47 2.35
N PHE A 58 1.37 -4.77 1.09
CA PHE A 58 0.11 -5.42 0.71
C PHE A 58 0.01 -6.87 1.24
N LEU A 59 1.10 -7.65 1.16
CA LEU A 59 1.14 -9.00 1.74
C LEU A 59 0.95 -8.95 3.27
N LEU A 60 1.63 -8.03 3.94
CA LEU A 60 1.50 -7.85 5.38
C LEU A 60 0.08 -7.46 5.79
N LEU A 61 -0.59 -6.61 5.01
CA LEU A 61 -1.99 -6.24 5.23
C LEU A 61 -2.93 -7.45 5.16
N ASN A 62 -2.74 -8.35 4.20
CA ASN A 62 -3.53 -9.59 4.11
C ASN A 62 -3.34 -10.47 5.35
N VAL A 63 -2.11 -10.61 5.83
CA VAL A 63 -1.81 -11.33 7.08
C VAL A 63 -2.52 -10.68 8.26
N ILE A 64 -2.44 -9.35 8.40
CA ILE A 64 -3.08 -8.60 9.49
C ILE A 64 -4.59 -8.83 9.50
N LEU A 65 -5.24 -8.75 8.34
CA LEU A 65 -6.69 -8.92 8.21
C LEU A 65 -7.13 -10.37 8.46
N ALA A 66 -6.26 -11.37 8.22
CA ALA A 66 -6.56 -12.77 8.50
C ALA A 66 -6.50 -13.12 10.00
N ILE A 67 -5.67 -12.43 10.81
CA ILE A 67 -5.47 -12.78 12.24
C ILE A 67 -6.79 -12.75 13.03
N GLY A 68 -7.62 -11.74 12.81
CA GLY A 68 -8.90 -11.56 13.50
C GLY A 68 -9.87 -12.74 13.32
N PRO A 69 -10.31 -13.06 12.09
CA PRO A 69 -11.18 -14.20 11.84
C PRO A 69 -10.52 -15.54 12.17
N LEU A 70 -9.21 -15.72 11.95
CA LEU A 70 -8.50 -16.94 12.36
C LEU A 70 -8.60 -17.18 13.86
N ALA A 71 -8.41 -16.14 14.69
CA ALA A 71 -8.58 -16.24 16.13
C ALA A 71 -10.02 -16.58 16.58
N ARG A 72 -11.03 -16.22 15.76
CA ARG A 72 -12.42 -16.61 15.99
C ARG A 72 -12.71 -18.05 15.56
N LEU A 73 -12.10 -18.51 14.48
CA LEU A 73 -12.24 -19.88 14.00
C LEU A 73 -11.49 -20.87 14.90
N ASP A 74 -10.29 -20.52 15.35
CA ASP A 74 -9.42 -21.35 16.18
C ASP A 74 -8.64 -20.50 17.20
N ARG A 75 -8.77 -20.85 18.48
CA ARG A 75 -8.18 -20.12 19.60
C ARG A 75 -6.65 -20.17 19.61
N ARG A 76 -6.02 -21.12 18.91
CA ARG A 76 -4.55 -21.20 18.81
C ARG A 76 -3.91 -19.97 18.14
N PHE A 77 -4.70 -19.16 17.42
CA PHE A 77 -4.25 -17.90 16.81
C PHE A 77 -4.39 -16.68 17.73
N LEU A 78 -5.01 -16.79 18.91
CA LEU A 78 -5.10 -15.69 19.88
C LEU A 78 -3.75 -15.04 20.22
N PRO A 79 -2.62 -15.77 20.33
CA PRO A 79 -1.32 -15.15 20.56
C PRO A 79 -0.89 -14.14 19.49
N LEU A 80 -1.33 -14.31 18.25
CA LEU A 80 -1.03 -13.38 17.16
C LEU A 80 -1.86 -12.09 17.25
N LEU A 81 -3.03 -12.15 17.90
CA LEU A 81 -3.95 -11.02 18.04
C LEU A 81 -3.35 -9.90 18.92
N TYR A 82 -2.60 -10.27 19.96
CA TYR A 82 -2.09 -9.35 20.97
C TYR A 82 -1.15 -8.27 20.38
N ASN A 83 -0.28 -8.66 19.45
CA ASN A 83 0.69 -7.74 18.83
C ASN A 83 0.30 -7.32 17.41
N ARG A 84 -0.96 -7.53 16.98
CA ARG A 84 -1.42 -7.12 15.65
C ARG A 84 -1.21 -5.64 15.35
N ARG A 85 -1.17 -4.79 16.38
CA ARG A 85 -0.89 -3.35 16.27
C ARG A 85 0.50 -3.08 15.68
N HIS A 86 1.52 -3.84 16.10
CA HIS A 86 2.89 -3.66 15.64
C HIS A 86 3.01 -4.01 14.15
N LEU A 87 2.32 -5.08 13.71
CA LEU A 87 2.18 -5.40 12.29
C LEU A 87 1.49 -4.25 11.53
N GLY A 88 0.39 -3.71 12.07
CA GLY A 88 -0.34 -2.59 11.46
C GLY A 88 0.49 -1.32 11.28
N VAL A 89 1.25 -0.92 12.31
CA VAL A 89 2.17 0.23 12.22
C VAL A 89 3.30 -0.04 11.23
N THR A 90 3.87 -1.25 11.24
CA THR A 90 4.91 -1.65 10.27
C THR A 90 4.40 -1.59 8.84
N MET A 91 3.18 -2.08 8.59
CA MET A 91 2.53 -2.00 7.28
C MET A 91 2.29 -0.56 6.85
N PHE A 92 1.82 0.31 7.77
CA PHE A 92 1.71 1.73 7.49
C PHE A 92 3.05 2.36 7.11
N LEU A 93 4.15 2.05 7.82
CA LEU A 93 5.47 2.57 7.49
C LEU A 93 5.95 2.13 6.09
N LEU A 94 5.70 0.88 5.70
CA LEU A 94 5.97 0.41 4.34
C LEU A 94 5.15 1.18 3.30
N GLY A 95 3.86 1.39 3.57
CA GLY A 95 2.98 2.21 2.72
C GLY A 95 3.41 3.67 2.64
N LEU A 96 3.91 4.25 3.74
CA LEU A 96 4.42 5.62 3.79
C LEU A 96 5.70 5.76 2.96
N VAL A 97 6.64 4.82 3.06
CA VAL A 97 7.84 4.79 2.22
C VAL A 97 7.46 4.66 0.75
N HIS A 98 6.56 3.72 0.42
CA HIS A 98 6.05 3.56 -0.94
C HIS A 98 5.45 4.88 -1.48
N GLY A 99 4.51 5.47 -0.75
CA GLY A 99 3.82 6.70 -1.17
C GLY A 99 4.75 7.90 -1.26
N THR A 100 5.74 8.02 -0.37
CA THR A 100 6.72 9.10 -0.40
C THR A 100 7.65 8.98 -1.60
N VAL A 101 8.20 7.78 -1.84
CA VAL A 101 9.07 7.53 -3.01
C VAL A 101 8.29 7.73 -4.30
N ALA A 102 7.04 7.27 -4.38
CA ALA A 102 6.17 7.52 -5.53
C ALA A 102 5.94 9.02 -5.75
N LEU A 103 5.60 9.77 -4.69
CA LEU A 103 5.39 11.21 -4.78
C LEU A 103 6.63 11.95 -5.30
N VAL A 104 7.81 11.59 -4.78
CA VAL A 104 9.08 12.19 -5.23
C VAL A 104 9.37 11.82 -6.68
N GLN A 105 9.33 10.53 -7.01
CA GLN A 105 9.67 10.05 -8.36
C GLN A 105 8.73 10.62 -9.43
N PHE A 106 7.42 10.53 -9.21
CA PHE A 106 6.42 10.84 -10.24
C PHE A 106 5.93 12.29 -10.23
N HIS A 107 6.07 13.03 -9.12
CA HIS A 107 5.48 14.36 -9.00
C HIS A 107 6.45 15.48 -8.58
N ALA A 108 7.62 15.18 -8.01
CA ALA A 108 8.58 16.22 -7.64
C ALA A 108 9.39 16.73 -8.84
N LEU A 109 10.18 17.79 -8.60
CA LEU A 109 11.09 18.41 -9.57
C LEU A 109 10.41 18.88 -10.87
N GLY A 110 9.10 19.15 -10.82
CA GLY A 110 8.31 19.80 -11.86
C GLY A 110 7.86 21.21 -11.45
N ASP A 111 6.96 21.76 -12.23
CA ASP A 111 6.39 23.11 -12.10
C ASP A 111 5.26 23.26 -11.06
N THR A 112 4.71 22.14 -10.58
CA THR A 112 3.60 22.11 -9.60
C THR A 112 3.99 21.45 -8.29
N ASN A 113 3.33 21.87 -7.20
CA ASN A 113 3.48 21.20 -5.91
C ASN A 113 3.13 19.69 -6.01
N PRO A 114 3.95 18.77 -5.49
CA PRO A 114 3.73 17.33 -5.64
C PRO A 114 2.40 16.84 -5.07
N ALA A 115 1.95 17.39 -3.92
CA ALA A 115 0.70 16.99 -3.28
C ALA A 115 -0.54 17.46 -4.07
N VAL A 116 -0.42 18.55 -4.82
CA VAL A 116 -1.46 18.99 -5.76
C VAL A 116 -1.40 18.12 -7.01
N SER A 117 -0.19 17.87 -7.53
CA SER A 117 0.04 17.08 -8.74
C SER A 117 -0.54 15.66 -8.63
N VAL A 118 -0.36 14.96 -7.50
CA VAL A 118 -0.90 13.60 -7.31
C VAL A 118 -2.44 13.54 -7.37
N LEU A 119 -3.13 14.65 -7.12
CA LEU A 119 -4.58 14.73 -7.18
C LEU A 119 -5.08 15.28 -8.53
N THR A 120 -4.25 16.01 -9.26
CA THR A 120 -4.66 16.78 -10.45
C THR A 120 -4.03 16.29 -11.75
N ALA A 121 -3.05 15.38 -11.72
CA ALA A 121 -2.41 14.86 -12.93
C ALA A 121 -3.38 14.12 -13.90
N TYR A 122 -4.62 13.86 -13.46
CA TYR A 122 -5.65 13.12 -14.19
C TYR A 122 -7.01 13.85 -14.12
N SER A 123 -7.02 15.19 -14.04
CA SER A 123 -8.26 15.99 -13.88
C SER A 123 -9.34 15.64 -14.92
N SER A 124 -8.95 15.40 -16.16
CA SER A 124 -9.86 15.04 -17.26
C SER A 124 -10.51 13.66 -17.14
N ASP A 125 -10.03 12.78 -16.25
CA ASP A 125 -10.47 11.38 -16.15
C ASP A 125 -11.40 11.08 -14.97
N TYR A 126 -11.70 12.08 -14.12
CA TYR A 126 -12.61 11.89 -12.98
C TYR A 126 -14.07 11.66 -13.39
N ALA A 127 -14.42 11.91 -14.65
CA ALA A 127 -15.73 11.58 -15.19
C ALA A 127 -15.87 10.05 -15.35
N LEU A 128 -16.57 9.42 -14.40
CA LEU A 128 -16.91 7.98 -14.41
C LEU A 128 -17.64 7.52 -15.68
N PHE A 129 -18.38 8.44 -16.30
CA PHE A 129 -19.09 8.24 -17.56
C PHE A 129 -18.75 9.38 -18.51
N ARG A 130 -18.11 9.06 -19.63
CA ARG A 130 -17.70 10.03 -20.67
C ARG A 130 -17.87 9.37 -22.04
N ASP A 131 -18.37 10.13 -23.01
CA ASP A 131 -18.53 9.69 -24.41
C ASP A 131 -19.30 8.36 -24.58
N GLY A 132 -20.29 8.11 -23.69
CA GLY A 132 -21.15 6.92 -23.76
C GLY A 132 -20.57 5.64 -23.17
N ALA A 133 -19.35 5.68 -22.60
CA ALA A 133 -18.65 4.51 -22.04
C ALA A 133 -18.23 4.71 -20.58
N TRP A 134 -18.07 3.59 -19.86
CA TRP A 134 -17.52 3.56 -18.51
C TRP A 134 -16.01 3.78 -18.55
N ASN A 135 -15.53 4.81 -17.86
CA ASN A 135 -14.11 5.18 -17.89
C ASN A 135 -13.28 4.56 -16.75
N LEU A 136 -13.71 3.42 -16.21
CA LEU A 136 -13.10 2.85 -15.01
C LEU A 136 -11.62 2.50 -15.22
N ALA A 137 -11.24 2.09 -16.43
CA ALA A 137 -9.85 1.78 -16.78
C ALA A 137 -8.93 3.03 -16.72
N HIS A 138 -9.42 4.22 -17.07
CA HIS A 138 -8.60 5.43 -17.03
C HIS A 138 -8.74 6.23 -15.74
N PHE A 139 -9.69 5.87 -14.86
CA PHE A 139 -9.89 6.55 -13.57
C PHE A 139 -8.58 6.62 -12.75
N PRO A 140 -8.25 7.78 -12.13
CA PRO A 140 -7.01 7.97 -11.38
C PRO A 140 -6.91 7.04 -10.18
N PHE A 141 -5.88 6.20 -10.16
CA PHE A 141 -5.72 5.15 -9.15
C PHE A 141 -4.99 5.68 -7.90
N GLU A 142 -4.26 6.78 -8.03
CA GLU A 142 -3.46 7.46 -7.00
C GLU A 142 -4.35 7.93 -5.85
N VAL A 143 -5.55 8.45 -6.15
CA VAL A 143 -6.51 8.93 -5.16
C VAL A 143 -6.88 7.83 -4.16
N PHE A 144 -7.06 6.59 -4.63
CA PHE A 144 -7.32 5.48 -3.74
C PHE A 144 -6.12 5.14 -2.84
N GLY A 145 -4.90 5.29 -3.36
CA GLY A 145 -3.67 5.17 -2.58
C GLY A 145 -3.58 6.24 -1.48
N VAL A 146 -3.88 7.50 -1.81
CA VAL A 146 -3.92 8.62 -0.86
C VAL A 146 -4.98 8.41 0.21
N VAL A 147 -6.21 8.06 -0.17
CA VAL A 147 -7.30 7.76 0.77
C VAL A 147 -6.91 6.61 1.72
N ALA A 148 -6.36 5.52 1.18
CA ALA A 148 -5.89 4.42 1.99
C ALA A 148 -4.78 4.86 2.97
N LEU A 149 -3.78 5.60 2.49
CA LEU A 149 -2.66 6.07 3.33
C LEU A 149 -3.14 6.99 4.46
N LEU A 150 -4.11 7.87 4.21
CA LEU A 150 -4.70 8.73 5.24
C LEU A 150 -5.45 7.94 6.31
N ILE A 151 -6.25 6.95 5.90
CA ILE A 151 -6.95 6.07 6.84
C ILE A 151 -5.94 5.26 7.67
N LEU A 152 -4.92 4.68 7.02
CA LEU A 152 -3.88 3.90 7.69
C LEU A 152 -3.03 4.76 8.62
N PHE A 153 -2.72 6.00 8.24
CA PHE A 153 -2.07 6.97 9.12
C PHE A 153 -2.91 7.23 10.36
N LEU A 154 -4.20 7.54 10.19
CA LEU A 154 -5.10 7.80 11.31
C LEU A 154 -5.15 6.60 12.26
N MET A 155 -5.25 5.37 11.72
CA MET A 155 -5.21 4.14 12.51
C MET A 155 -3.87 3.92 13.22
N ALA A 156 -2.74 4.18 12.55
CA ALA A 156 -1.41 4.03 13.14
C ALA A 156 -1.16 5.06 14.25
N ALA A 157 -1.52 6.33 14.02
CA ALA A 157 -1.36 7.42 14.98
C ALA A 157 -2.21 7.20 16.24
N THR A 158 -3.48 6.86 16.06
CA THR A 158 -4.42 6.57 17.16
C THR A 158 -4.18 5.21 17.83
N SER A 159 -3.26 4.40 17.30
CA SER A 159 -2.83 3.19 17.98
C SER A 159 -2.05 3.51 19.27
N HIS A 160 -1.46 4.71 19.39
CA HIS A 160 -0.68 5.13 20.56
C HIS A 160 -1.49 5.04 21.87
N ASP A 161 -0.83 4.65 22.97
CA ASP A 161 -1.47 4.37 24.27
C ASP A 161 -2.22 5.59 24.82
N PHE A 162 -1.75 6.80 24.51
CA PHE A 162 -2.46 8.04 24.78
C PHE A 162 -3.87 8.03 24.15
N TRP A 163 -3.97 7.81 22.84
CA TRP A 163 -5.25 7.81 22.14
C TRP A 163 -6.12 6.63 22.55
N LEU A 164 -5.54 5.46 22.84
CA LEU A 164 -6.29 4.30 23.33
C LEU A 164 -6.98 4.56 24.68
N ARG A 165 -6.38 5.38 25.54
CA ARG A 165 -6.98 5.79 26.82
C ARG A 165 -8.04 6.88 26.65
N ASN A 166 -7.86 7.74 25.66
CA ASN A 166 -8.69 8.93 25.49
C ASN A 166 -9.88 8.72 24.51
N LEU A 167 -9.82 7.70 23.65
CA LEU A 167 -10.88 7.37 22.71
C LEU A 167 -11.85 6.35 23.32
N GLY A 168 -13.15 6.69 23.33
CA GLY A 168 -14.19 5.75 23.73
C GLY A 168 -14.31 4.56 22.77
N ALA A 169 -14.87 3.45 23.26
CA ALA A 169 -15.00 2.20 22.50
C ALA A 169 -15.72 2.35 21.14
N SER A 170 -16.75 3.21 21.06
CA SER A 170 -17.49 3.46 19.81
C SER A 170 -16.63 4.14 18.74
N TRP A 171 -15.85 5.16 19.13
CA TRP A 171 -14.92 5.85 18.23
C TRP A 171 -13.80 4.91 17.77
N TRP A 172 -13.21 4.16 18.70
CA TRP A 172 -12.20 3.16 18.39
C TRP A 172 -12.72 2.11 17.40
N LYS A 173 -13.95 1.64 17.59
CA LYS A 173 -14.58 0.65 16.70
C LYS A 173 -14.87 1.23 15.31
N GLY A 174 -15.39 2.46 15.23
CA GLY A 174 -15.63 3.15 13.96
C GLY A 174 -14.34 3.33 13.16
N LEU A 175 -13.28 3.79 13.81
CA LEU A 175 -11.96 3.90 13.21
C LEU A 175 -11.43 2.54 12.71
N HIS A 176 -11.57 1.48 13.50
CA HIS A 176 -11.14 0.14 13.09
C HIS A 176 -11.94 -0.40 11.89
N LEU A 177 -13.19 0.01 11.71
CA LEU A 177 -13.99 -0.38 10.54
C LEU A 177 -13.53 0.33 9.25
N LEU A 178 -12.87 1.48 9.35
CA LEU A 178 -12.29 2.15 8.18
C LEU A 178 -11.21 1.30 7.49
N VAL A 179 -10.65 0.29 8.15
CA VAL A 179 -9.71 -0.65 7.53
C VAL A 179 -10.31 -1.35 6.30
N LEU A 180 -11.64 -1.56 6.28
CA LEU A 180 -12.32 -2.17 5.14
C LEU A 180 -12.34 -1.21 3.95
N VAL A 181 -12.56 0.09 4.22
CA VAL A 181 -12.47 1.14 3.20
C VAL A 181 -11.04 1.25 2.69
N ALA A 182 -10.05 1.30 3.58
CA ALA A 182 -8.63 1.32 3.20
C ALA A 182 -8.24 0.10 2.36
N TYR A 183 -8.70 -1.11 2.73
CA TYR A 183 -8.43 -2.32 1.97
C TYR A 183 -9.07 -2.27 0.58
N ALA A 184 -10.34 -1.87 0.48
CA ALA A 184 -11.02 -1.70 -0.81
C ALA A 184 -10.31 -0.65 -1.70
N SER A 185 -9.93 0.49 -1.12
CA SER A 185 -9.14 1.51 -1.81
C SER A 185 -7.78 0.97 -2.28
N LEU A 186 -7.07 0.18 -1.47
CA LEU A 186 -5.81 -0.44 -1.91
C LEU A 186 -6.00 -1.44 -3.04
N VAL A 187 -7.06 -2.26 -3.00
CA VAL A 187 -7.38 -3.17 -4.10
C VAL A 187 -7.65 -2.38 -5.39
N LEU A 188 -8.42 -1.29 -5.32
CA LEU A 188 -8.67 -0.40 -6.46
C LEU A 188 -7.38 0.28 -6.94
N HIS A 189 -6.55 0.78 -6.03
CA HIS A 189 -5.25 1.40 -6.33
C HIS A 189 -4.34 0.43 -7.12
N VAL A 190 -4.22 -0.81 -6.67
CA VAL A 190 -3.37 -1.83 -7.33
C VAL A 190 -4.00 -2.28 -8.67
N THR A 191 -5.31 -2.45 -8.72
CA THR A 191 -6.02 -2.94 -9.92
C THR A 191 -6.04 -1.92 -11.05
N LEU A 192 -6.29 -0.65 -10.73
CA LEU A 192 -6.38 0.43 -11.70
C LEU A 192 -5.02 1.08 -12.03
N GLY A 193 -3.97 0.71 -11.29
CA GLY A 193 -2.60 1.14 -11.49
C GLY A 193 -1.69 -0.01 -11.93
N ALA A 194 -1.03 -0.65 -10.97
CA ALA A 194 0.02 -1.65 -11.21
C ALA A 194 -0.39 -2.78 -12.17
N LEU A 195 -1.60 -3.33 -12.04
CA LEU A 195 -2.07 -4.42 -12.90
C LEU A 195 -2.22 -4.03 -14.38
N GLN A 196 -2.33 -2.75 -14.71
CA GLN A 196 -2.42 -2.33 -16.11
C GLN A 196 -1.10 -2.50 -16.87
N SER A 197 0.02 -2.46 -16.15
CA SER A 197 1.36 -2.59 -16.73
C SER A 197 1.93 -4.00 -16.64
N GLU A 198 1.27 -4.94 -15.94
CA GLU A 198 1.73 -6.32 -15.80
C GLU A 198 1.07 -7.23 -16.83
N THR A 199 1.86 -8.07 -17.51
CA THR A 199 1.32 -9.09 -18.42
C THR A 199 1.06 -10.42 -17.72
N SER A 200 1.69 -10.64 -16.56
CA SER A 200 1.57 -11.89 -15.81
C SER A 200 0.23 -12.00 -15.09
N LEU A 201 -0.45 -13.13 -15.27
CA LEU A 201 -1.66 -13.48 -14.53
C LEU A 201 -1.40 -13.73 -13.03
N LEU A 202 -0.13 -13.83 -12.60
CA LEU A 202 0.20 -14.06 -11.20
C LEU A 202 -0.32 -12.94 -10.29
N TYR A 203 -0.16 -11.67 -10.70
CA TYR A 203 -0.57 -10.53 -9.89
C TYR A 203 -2.08 -10.47 -9.62
N PRO A 204 -2.97 -10.53 -10.64
CA PRO A 204 -4.39 -10.56 -10.39
C PRO A 204 -4.81 -11.81 -9.60
N VAL A 205 -4.18 -12.96 -9.83
CA VAL A 205 -4.45 -14.19 -9.05
C VAL A 205 -4.08 -14.01 -7.57
N LEU A 206 -2.92 -13.43 -7.26
CA LEU A 206 -2.51 -13.16 -5.88
C LEU A 206 -3.41 -12.11 -5.21
N LEU A 207 -3.78 -11.05 -5.93
CA LEU A 207 -4.65 -9.99 -5.44
C LEU A 207 -6.06 -10.50 -5.12
N ILE A 208 -6.70 -11.14 -6.11
CA ILE A 208 -8.05 -11.69 -5.98
C ILE A 208 -8.04 -12.85 -4.98
N GLY A 209 -7.05 -13.74 -5.06
CA GLY A 209 -6.87 -14.85 -4.13
C GLY A 209 -6.75 -14.38 -2.68
N GLY A 210 -5.92 -13.36 -2.42
CA GLY A 210 -5.81 -12.73 -1.11
C GLY A 210 -7.14 -12.17 -0.61
N ALA A 211 -7.83 -11.40 -1.46
CA ALA A 211 -9.15 -10.85 -1.12
C ALA A 211 -10.20 -11.94 -0.84
N VAL A 212 -10.24 -13.01 -1.64
CA VAL A 212 -11.14 -14.16 -1.44
C VAL A 212 -10.84 -14.88 -0.14
N VAL A 213 -9.56 -15.10 0.20
CA VAL A 213 -9.16 -15.71 1.47
C VAL A 213 -9.57 -14.83 2.65
N VAL A 214 -9.24 -13.54 2.62
CA VAL A 214 -9.59 -12.61 3.69
C VAL A 214 -11.11 -12.53 3.87
N LEU A 215 -11.87 -12.34 2.80
CA LEU A 215 -13.33 -12.28 2.85
C LEU A 215 -13.93 -13.61 3.33
N GLY A 216 -13.46 -14.74 2.80
CA GLY A 216 -13.90 -16.08 3.17
C GLY A 216 -13.67 -16.36 4.65
N LEU A 217 -12.52 -15.99 5.21
CA LEU A 217 -12.24 -16.11 6.63
C LEU A 217 -13.21 -15.27 7.48
N HIS A 218 -13.48 -14.03 7.08
CA HIS A 218 -14.43 -13.16 7.78
C HIS A 218 -15.86 -13.72 7.73
N LEU A 219 -16.30 -14.20 6.57
CA LEU A 219 -17.61 -14.83 6.40
C LEU A 219 -17.73 -16.11 7.23
N ALA A 220 -16.71 -16.98 7.19
CA ALA A 220 -16.68 -18.20 7.99
C ALA A 220 -16.72 -17.91 9.50
N ALA A 221 -15.94 -16.91 9.96
CA ALA A 221 -16.00 -16.46 11.34
C ALA A 221 -17.38 -15.91 11.70
N ALA A 222 -17.96 -15.06 10.84
CA ALA A 222 -19.30 -14.52 11.04
C ALA A 222 -20.38 -15.62 11.10
N TRP A 223 -20.31 -16.62 10.22
CA TRP A 223 -21.24 -17.76 10.24
C TRP A 223 -21.11 -18.61 11.51
N LYS A 224 -19.88 -18.87 11.97
CA LYS A 224 -19.63 -19.58 13.24
C LYS A 224 -20.24 -18.81 14.41
N GLU A 225 -20.00 -17.50 14.49
CA GLU A 225 -20.50 -16.64 15.55
C GLU A 225 -22.03 -16.50 15.49
N ALA A 226 -22.63 -16.32 14.32
CA ALA A 226 -24.08 -16.24 14.14
C ALA A 226 -24.78 -17.56 14.53
N LYS A 227 -24.15 -18.71 14.27
CA LYS A 227 -24.66 -20.02 14.71
C LYS A 227 -24.67 -20.12 16.24
N LEU A 228 -23.67 -19.56 16.92
CA LEU A 228 -23.64 -19.49 18.38
C LEU A 228 -24.73 -18.54 18.91
N ASP A 229 -24.93 -17.38 18.29
CA ASP A 229 -25.96 -16.40 18.69
C ASP A 229 -27.39 -16.93 18.55
N ARG A 230 -27.61 -17.81 17.56
CA ARG A 230 -28.92 -18.46 17.32
C ARG A 230 -29.19 -19.62 18.27
N ARG A 231 -28.22 -20.11 19.05
CA ARG A 231 -28.48 -21.17 20.04
C ARG A 231 -29.35 -20.61 21.16
N ARG A 232 -30.62 -21.01 21.20
CA ARG A 232 -31.50 -20.79 22.36
C ARG A 232 -31.28 -21.89 23.38
N THR A 233 -31.03 -21.53 24.62
CA THR A 233 -31.10 -22.46 25.75
C THR A 233 -32.50 -22.40 26.35
N GLY A 234 -33.46 -22.99 25.63
CA GLY A 234 -34.91 -22.82 25.86
C GLY A 234 -35.52 -23.52 27.08
N LEU A 235 -34.81 -23.59 28.21
CA LEU A 235 -35.40 -24.04 29.47
C LEU A 235 -35.52 -22.84 30.40
N GLU A 236 -36.72 -22.28 30.44
CA GLU A 236 -37.10 -21.18 31.31
C GLU A 236 -37.57 -21.70 32.67
N ARG A 237 -37.11 -21.08 33.74
CA ARG A 237 -37.52 -21.36 35.13
C ARG A 237 -37.61 -20.05 35.89
N GLN A 238 -38.82 -19.61 36.22
CA GLN A 238 -39.05 -18.43 37.09
C GLN A 238 -38.25 -17.17 36.67
N GLY A 239 -38.13 -16.92 35.36
CA GLY A 239 -37.37 -15.78 34.82
C GLY A 239 -35.87 -16.02 34.63
N PHE A 240 -35.36 -17.22 34.93
CA PHE A 240 -34.03 -17.68 34.57
C PHE A 240 -34.08 -18.56 33.32
N GLU A 241 -33.03 -18.51 32.51
CA GLU A 241 -32.83 -19.41 31.38
C GLU A 241 -31.62 -20.32 31.66
N ARG A 242 -31.67 -21.57 31.18
CA ARG A 242 -30.54 -22.49 31.34
C ARG A 242 -29.30 -21.92 30.64
N ALA A 243 -28.16 -21.92 31.30
CA ALA A 243 -26.88 -21.47 30.74
C ALA A 243 -26.06 -22.67 30.21
N CYS A 244 -25.60 -23.54 31.10
CA CYS A 244 -24.79 -24.73 30.79
C CYS A 244 -24.72 -25.66 32.02
N ARG A 245 -24.10 -26.83 31.89
CA ARG A 245 -23.83 -27.70 33.04
C ARG A 245 -22.63 -27.22 33.84
N ALA A 246 -22.67 -27.38 35.16
CA ALA A 246 -21.59 -27.01 36.06
C ALA A 246 -20.28 -27.76 35.76
N ALA A 247 -20.37 -29.01 35.28
CA ALA A 247 -19.21 -29.82 34.88
C ALA A 247 -18.47 -29.27 33.65
N GLU A 248 -19.13 -28.46 32.82
CA GLU A 248 -18.52 -27.86 31.62
C GLU A 248 -17.63 -26.65 31.95
N LEU A 249 -17.55 -26.24 33.22
CA LEU A 249 -16.83 -25.07 33.67
C LEU A 249 -15.76 -25.47 34.70
N ALA A 250 -14.50 -25.49 34.27
CA ALA A 250 -13.36 -25.74 35.14
C ALA A 250 -13.11 -24.57 36.10
N GLU A 251 -12.44 -24.85 37.22
CA GLU A 251 -12.05 -23.85 38.21
C GLU A 251 -11.19 -22.75 37.58
N GLY A 252 -11.49 -21.49 37.91
CA GLY A 252 -10.84 -20.31 37.34
C GLY A 252 -11.22 -20.00 35.89
N ARG A 253 -12.13 -20.74 35.23
CA ARG A 253 -12.48 -20.52 33.82
C ARG A 253 -13.83 -19.85 33.63
N GLY A 254 -13.97 -19.20 32.47
CA GLY A 254 -15.21 -18.63 31.98
C GLY A 254 -15.79 -19.45 30.82
N LYS A 255 -17.11 -19.31 30.61
CA LYS A 255 -17.80 -19.80 29.43
C LYS A 255 -18.80 -18.78 28.93
N VAL A 256 -18.80 -18.54 27.62
CA VAL A 256 -19.82 -17.75 26.94
C VAL A 256 -21.11 -18.55 26.83
N VAL A 257 -22.22 -17.97 27.26
CA VAL A 257 -23.56 -18.54 27.18
C VAL A 257 -24.51 -17.54 26.51
N GLN A 258 -25.50 -18.04 25.79
CA GLN A 258 -26.48 -17.23 25.07
C GLN A 258 -27.82 -17.30 25.80
N VAL A 259 -28.23 -16.19 26.42
CA VAL A 259 -29.44 -16.12 27.27
C VAL A 259 -30.15 -14.80 27.03
N GLY A 260 -31.47 -14.81 26.88
CA GLY A 260 -32.28 -13.60 26.63
C GLY A 260 -31.84 -12.80 25.40
N GLY A 261 -31.29 -13.49 24.37
CA GLY A 261 -30.80 -12.85 23.15
C GLY A 261 -29.44 -12.13 23.28
N GLN A 262 -28.76 -12.24 24.42
CA GLN A 262 -27.45 -11.63 24.67
C GLN A 262 -26.40 -12.68 25.06
N ARG A 263 -25.14 -12.37 24.77
CA ARG A 263 -24.00 -13.17 25.25
C ARG A 263 -23.64 -12.77 26.67
N LEU A 264 -23.77 -13.72 27.59
CA LEU A 264 -23.34 -13.59 28.98
C LEU A 264 -22.14 -14.52 29.23
N ALA A 265 -21.46 -14.31 30.34
CA ALA A 265 -20.31 -15.11 30.75
C ALA A 265 -20.55 -15.70 32.14
N VAL A 266 -20.36 -17.01 32.27
CA VAL A 266 -20.38 -17.70 33.55
C VAL A 266 -18.96 -18.09 33.93
N PHE A 267 -18.52 -17.73 35.13
CA PHE A 267 -17.21 -18.06 35.66
C PHE A 267 -17.29 -18.92 36.89
N ARG A 268 -16.30 -19.77 37.09
CA ARG A 268 -16.07 -20.50 38.34
C ARG A 268 -14.85 -19.94 39.04
N HIS A 269 -14.99 -19.54 40.30
CA HIS A 269 -13.89 -19.07 41.14
C HIS A 269 -14.10 -19.49 42.60
N GLN A 270 -13.10 -20.12 43.20
CA GLN A 270 -13.10 -20.59 44.59
C GLN A 270 -14.36 -21.42 44.93
N GLY A 271 -14.74 -22.34 44.04
CA GLY A 271 -15.92 -23.19 44.23
C GLY A 271 -17.27 -22.46 44.09
N LYS A 272 -17.27 -21.21 43.65
CA LYS A 272 -18.48 -20.40 43.40
C LYS A 272 -18.64 -20.06 41.92
N LEU A 273 -19.89 -19.92 41.49
CA LEU A 273 -20.27 -19.51 40.14
C LEU A 273 -20.67 -18.03 40.12
N TYR A 274 -20.25 -17.33 39.07
CA TYR A 274 -20.50 -15.90 38.88
C TYR A 274 -21.01 -15.63 37.46
N GLY A 275 -22.07 -14.84 37.34
CA GLY A 275 -22.65 -14.41 36.08
C GLY A 275 -22.27 -12.97 35.77
N LEU A 276 -21.66 -12.71 34.62
CA LEU A 276 -21.22 -11.39 34.18
C LEU A 276 -21.62 -11.13 32.73
N SER A 277 -21.61 -9.87 32.32
CA SER A 277 -21.66 -9.52 30.90
C SER A 277 -20.50 -10.17 30.17
N ASN A 278 -20.72 -10.66 28.95
CA ASN A 278 -19.62 -11.14 28.12
C ASN A 278 -18.81 -10.00 27.47
N VAL A 279 -19.27 -8.75 27.56
CA VAL A 279 -18.68 -7.62 26.84
C VAL A 279 -17.80 -6.80 27.79
N CYS A 280 -16.48 -6.91 27.61
CA CYS A 280 -15.51 -6.11 28.35
C CYS A 280 -15.71 -4.61 28.07
N ARG A 281 -15.80 -3.79 29.12
CA ARG A 281 -16.03 -2.34 29.01
C ARG A 281 -14.83 -1.54 28.50
N HIS A 282 -13.65 -2.15 28.40
CA HIS A 282 -12.48 -1.52 27.78
C HIS A 282 -12.66 -1.38 26.26
N GLN A 283 -12.75 -2.48 25.51
CA GLN A 283 -12.86 -2.46 24.03
C GLN A 283 -13.80 -3.53 23.46
N GLY A 284 -14.72 -4.07 24.26
CA GLY A 284 -15.73 -5.04 23.80
C GLY A 284 -15.24 -6.48 23.68
N GLY A 285 -14.11 -6.82 24.29
CA GLY A 285 -13.56 -8.19 24.27
C GLY A 285 -14.47 -9.21 24.99
N PRO A 286 -14.43 -10.50 24.57
CA PRO A 286 -15.29 -11.56 25.09
C PRO A 286 -14.79 -12.06 26.45
N LEU A 287 -15.40 -11.61 27.55
CA LEU A 287 -14.97 -11.98 28.90
C LEU A 287 -15.04 -13.48 29.14
N GLY A 288 -16.10 -14.16 28.72
CA GLY A 288 -16.29 -15.61 28.89
C GLY A 288 -15.31 -16.49 28.11
N GLU A 289 -14.41 -15.92 27.30
CA GLU A 289 -13.26 -16.62 26.73
C GLU A 289 -11.99 -16.47 27.60
N GLY A 290 -12.09 -15.73 28.70
CA GLY A 290 -11.05 -15.40 29.65
C GLY A 290 -10.79 -16.45 30.73
N LYS A 291 -9.95 -16.06 31.70
CA LYS A 291 -9.60 -16.82 32.90
C LYS A 291 -9.62 -15.89 34.11
N ILE A 292 -9.75 -16.45 35.31
CA ILE A 292 -9.53 -15.74 36.57
C ILE A 292 -8.02 -15.64 36.82
N ILE A 293 -7.51 -14.42 36.96
CA ILE A 293 -6.12 -14.12 37.35
C ILE A 293 -6.19 -13.14 38.51
N ASP A 294 -5.44 -13.39 39.57
CA ASP A 294 -5.42 -12.57 40.78
C ASP A 294 -6.83 -12.29 41.35
N GLY A 295 -7.69 -13.31 41.29
CA GLY A 295 -9.10 -13.23 41.73
C GLY A 295 -10.03 -12.46 40.80
N CYS A 296 -9.55 -11.96 39.66
CA CYS A 296 -10.33 -11.16 38.72
C CYS A 296 -10.58 -11.88 37.39
N VAL A 297 -11.79 -11.75 36.85
CA VAL A 297 -12.10 -12.07 35.46
C VAL A 297 -11.21 -11.25 34.55
N THR A 298 -10.33 -11.92 33.81
CA THR A 298 -9.34 -11.27 32.95
C THR A 298 -9.72 -11.46 31.48
N CYS A 299 -9.95 -10.34 30.79
CA CYS A 299 -10.28 -10.31 29.37
C CYS A 299 -9.12 -10.85 28.51
N PRO A 300 -9.36 -11.78 27.57
CA PRO A 300 -8.29 -12.38 26.76
C PRO A 300 -7.62 -11.41 25.78
N TRP A 301 -8.22 -10.25 25.49
CA TRP A 301 -7.65 -9.31 24.52
C TRP A 301 -6.48 -8.50 25.08
N HIS A 302 -6.73 -7.74 26.13
CA HIS A 302 -5.75 -6.80 26.71
C HIS A 302 -5.50 -7.06 28.20
N GLY A 303 -6.09 -8.12 28.75
CA GLY A 303 -5.96 -8.46 30.17
C GLY A 303 -6.69 -7.52 31.11
N TRP A 304 -7.72 -6.79 30.65
CA TRP A 304 -8.54 -5.96 31.53
C TRP A 304 -9.27 -6.83 32.55
N GLN A 305 -9.32 -6.38 33.79
CA GLN A 305 -9.76 -7.19 34.93
C GLN A 305 -11.05 -6.65 35.54
N TYR A 306 -11.91 -7.56 35.98
CA TYR A 306 -13.14 -7.26 36.72
C TYR A 306 -13.29 -8.25 37.87
N ARG A 307 -13.72 -7.77 39.03
CA ARG A 307 -14.02 -8.68 40.13
C ARG A 307 -15.31 -9.48 39.84
N PRO A 308 -15.33 -10.80 40.07
CA PRO A 308 -16.50 -11.62 39.78
C PRO A 308 -17.75 -11.24 40.61
N ASP A 309 -17.53 -10.73 41.82
CA ASP A 309 -18.55 -10.48 42.84
C ASP A 309 -19.28 -9.14 42.69
N ASP A 310 -18.77 -8.17 41.93
CA ASP A 310 -19.48 -6.91 41.70
C ASP A 310 -19.25 -6.31 40.30
N GLY A 311 -18.47 -7.00 39.46
CA GLY A 311 -18.15 -6.55 38.12
C GLY A 311 -17.27 -5.29 38.08
N LYS A 312 -16.77 -4.78 39.21
CA LYS A 312 -15.93 -3.57 39.23
C LYS A 312 -14.50 -3.93 38.83
N SER A 313 -13.89 -3.05 38.04
CA SER A 313 -12.46 -3.15 37.79
C SER A 313 -11.68 -2.82 39.08
N PRO A 314 -10.56 -3.50 39.34
CA PRO A 314 -9.70 -3.12 40.45
C PRO A 314 -9.06 -1.74 40.18
N PRO A 315 -8.79 -0.93 41.22
CA PRO A 315 -8.09 0.35 41.06
C PRO A 315 -6.77 0.20 40.28
N PRO A 316 -6.39 1.16 39.42
CA PRO A 316 -6.97 2.50 39.26
C PRO A 316 -8.15 2.57 38.26
N PHE A 317 -8.58 1.43 37.71
CA PHE A 317 -9.64 1.37 36.71
C PHE A 317 -11.02 1.55 37.35
N THR A 318 -11.94 2.18 36.64
CA THR A 318 -13.27 2.55 37.16
C THR A 318 -14.42 1.89 36.40
N GLU A 319 -14.13 1.11 35.36
CA GLU A 319 -15.16 0.46 34.57
C GLU A 319 -15.87 -0.62 35.39
N VAL A 320 -17.18 -0.74 35.19
CA VAL A 320 -18.03 -1.73 35.84
C VAL A 320 -18.78 -2.52 34.76
N VAL A 321 -18.68 -3.85 34.80
CA VAL A 321 -19.49 -4.74 33.96
C VAL A 321 -20.76 -5.16 34.70
N PRO A 322 -21.91 -5.30 34.01
CA PRO A 322 -23.10 -5.87 34.63
C PRO A 322 -22.87 -7.30 35.15
N THR A 323 -23.41 -7.60 36.32
CA THR A 323 -23.48 -8.95 36.90
C THR A 323 -24.90 -9.48 36.82
N TYR A 324 -25.05 -10.80 36.72
CA TYR A 324 -26.33 -11.46 36.49
C TYR A 324 -26.59 -12.52 37.56
N PRO A 325 -27.80 -12.58 38.14
CA PRO A 325 -28.18 -13.63 39.08
C PRO A 325 -28.03 -15.02 38.47
N LEU A 326 -27.50 -15.95 39.27
CA LEU A 326 -27.35 -17.36 38.91
C LEU A 326 -28.13 -18.25 39.88
N GLU A 327 -28.54 -19.42 39.38
CA GLU A 327 -29.03 -20.53 40.19
C GLU A 327 -28.38 -21.83 39.72
N LEU A 328 -28.04 -22.71 40.67
CA LEU A 328 -27.61 -24.08 40.37
C LEU A 328 -28.74 -25.03 40.77
N VAL A 329 -29.31 -25.72 39.79
CA VAL A 329 -30.38 -26.70 40.00
C VAL A 329 -29.92 -28.06 39.51
N GLY A 330 -29.63 -28.97 40.44
CA GLY A 330 -28.95 -30.23 40.12
C GLY A 330 -27.57 -29.95 39.53
N GLU A 331 -27.36 -30.32 38.26
CA GLU A 331 -26.11 -30.08 37.52
C GLU A 331 -26.17 -28.87 36.57
N ASP A 332 -27.36 -28.30 36.37
CA ASP A 332 -27.60 -27.24 35.40
C ASP A 332 -27.50 -25.85 36.06
N ILE A 333 -26.72 -24.98 35.44
CA ILE A 333 -26.62 -23.57 35.79
C ILE A 333 -27.72 -22.81 35.04
N TYR A 334 -28.45 -21.97 35.75
CA TYR A 334 -29.45 -21.06 35.23
C TYR A 334 -29.01 -19.62 35.48
N ILE A 335 -29.28 -18.72 34.54
CA ILE A 335 -28.90 -17.30 34.63
C ILE A 335 -30.11 -16.44 34.28
N GLN A 336 -30.34 -15.40 35.07
CA GLN A 336 -31.40 -14.43 34.80
C GLN A 336 -30.90 -13.43 33.73
N PRO A 337 -31.65 -13.19 32.64
CA PRO A 337 -31.21 -12.27 31.57
C PRO A 337 -31.20 -10.79 32.00
N THR A 338 -31.86 -10.45 33.11
CA THR A 338 -31.87 -9.09 33.63
C THR A 338 -30.65 -8.88 34.54
N PRO A 339 -29.80 -7.87 34.28
CA PRO A 339 -28.64 -7.61 35.14
C PRO A 339 -29.07 -7.03 36.49
N ARG A 340 -28.22 -7.24 37.51
CA ARG A 340 -28.26 -6.46 38.76
C ARG A 340 -27.90 -5.00 38.48
N PRO A 341 -28.31 -4.06 39.34
CA PRO A 341 -27.74 -2.72 39.38
C PRO A 341 -26.21 -2.72 39.31
N LEU A 342 -25.63 -1.82 38.51
CA LEU A 342 -24.19 -1.79 38.27
C LEU A 342 -23.40 -1.62 39.56
N GLY A 343 -22.45 -2.52 39.80
CA GLY A 343 -21.56 -2.47 40.97
C GLY A 343 -22.20 -2.93 42.28
N GLU A 344 -23.42 -3.45 42.24
CA GLU A 344 -24.03 -4.18 43.34
C GLU A 344 -23.29 -5.50 43.58
N GLN A 345 -23.23 -5.92 44.84
CA GLN A 345 -22.67 -7.21 45.22
C GLN A 345 -23.54 -8.37 44.69
N ALA A 346 -22.89 -9.25 43.96
CA ALA A 346 -23.38 -10.48 43.36
C ALA A 346 -22.66 -11.66 44.03
N PRO A 347 -23.12 -12.12 45.20
CA PRO A 347 -22.51 -13.25 45.88
C PRO A 347 -22.54 -14.48 44.98
N GLY A 348 -21.39 -15.11 44.80
CA GLY A 348 -21.27 -16.28 43.94
C GLY A 348 -22.07 -17.47 44.47
N VAL A 349 -22.65 -18.26 43.58
CA VAL A 349 -23.45 -19.44 43.92
C VAL A 349 -22.52 -20.61 44.18
N LEU A 350 -22.61 -21.24 45.35
CA LEU A 350 -21.81 -22.42 45.68
C LEU A 350 -22.09 -23.54 44.67
N ALA A 351 -21.02 -24.12 44.13
CA ALA A 351 -21.11 -25.24 43.21
C ALA A 351 -20.16 -26.36 43.64
N PRO A 352 -20.55 -27.63 43.45
CA PRO A 352 -19.67 -28.77 43.73
C PRO A 352 -18.33 -28.62 42.99
N LEU A 353 -17.26 -29.09 43.62
CA LEU A 353 -15.97 -29.22 42.97
C LEU A 353 -16.10 -30.18 41.79
N THR A 354 -15.89 -29.66 40.59
CA THR A 354 -15.85 -30.45 39.36
C THR A 354 -14.41 -30.57 38.89
N VAL A 355 -13.98 -31.78 38.52
CA VAL A 355 -12.72 -31.99 37.79
C VAL A 355 -12.97 -31.58 36.34
N GLY A 356 -13.08 -30.27 36.11
CA GLY A 356 -13.13 -29.73 34.76
C GLY A 356 -11.77 -29.91 34.09
N VAL A 357 -11.77 -30.21 32.80
CA VAL A 357 -10.53 -30.24 32.00
C VAL A 357 -10.06 -28.79 31.82
N ASP A 358 -8.97 -28.38 32.50
CA ASP A 358 -8.35 -27.08 32.22
C ASP A 358 -7.67 -27.17 30.86
N HIS A 359 -8.26 -26.54 29.85
CA HIS A 359 -7.58 -26.37 28.57
C HIS A 359 -6.50 -25.30 28.75
N GLU A 360 -5.21 -25.68 28.78
CA GLU A 360 -4.04 -24.79 28.98
C GLU A 360 -3.89 -23.65 27.95
N ASP A 361 -4.83 -23.49 27.02
CA ASP A 361 -4.73 -22.61 25.86
C ASP A 361 -5.06 -21.13 26.15
N PHE A 362 -5.09 -20.70 27.43
CA PHE A 362 -5.31 -19.29 27.77
C PHE A 362 -4.00 -18.50 27.71
N TYR A 363 -3.96 -17.47 26.87
CA TYR A 363 -2.81 -16.59 26.71
C TYR A 363 -3.23 -15.12 26.71
N VAL A 364 -2.52 -14.32 27.50
CA VAL A 364 -2.55 -12.85 27.44
C VAL A 364 -1.12 -12.41 27.18
N GLY A 365 -0.87 -11.49 26.25
CA GLY A 365 0.49 -11.31 25.74
C GLY A 365 1.53 -10.64 26.65
N TYR A 366 1.20 -10.39 27.91
CA TYR A 366 2.20 -10.09 28.95
C TYR A 366 2.56 -11.30 29.82
N LEU A 367 1.85 -12.43 29.68
CA LEU A 367 2.14 -13.69 30.35
C LEU A 367 3.06 -14.56 29.48
N PRO A 368 3.80 -15.51 30.09
CA PRO A 368 4.53 -16.53 29.35
C PRO A 368 3.57 -17.32 28.44
N MET A 369 4.00 -17.59 27.21
CA MET A 369 3.22 -18.40 26.27
C MET A 369 3.13 -19.85 26.77
N PRO A 370 1.92 -20.45 26.84
CA PRO A 370 1.76 -21.86 27.19
C PRO A 370 2.57 -22.78 26.27
N GLN A 371 3.15 -23.85 26.82
CA GLN A 371 3.95 -24.79 26.05
C GLN A 371 3.14 -25.45 24.93
N SER A 372 1.86 -25.76 25.19
CA SER A 372 0.90 -26.32 24.22
C SER A 372 0.77 -25.46 22.95
N LEU A 373 0.77 -24.13 23.10
CA LEU A 373 0.62 -23.17 22.00
C LEU A 373 1.95 -22.82 21.34
N SER A 374 3.05 -22.86 22.09
CA SER A 374 4.37 -22.42 21.61
C SER A 374 4.84 -23.19 20.36
N GLY A 375 4.61 -24.51 20.31
CA GLY A 375 4.98 -25.34 19.17
C GLY A 375 4.19 -24.99 17.91
N PHE A 376 2.88 -24.70 18.06
CA PHE A 376 2.03 -24.25 16.97
C PHE A 376 2.47 -22.87 16.45
N VAL A 377 2.65 -21.90 17.34
CA VAL A 377 3.05 -20.53 16.97
C VAL A 377 4.40 -20.51 16.27
N ARG A 378 5.39 -21.27 16.76
CA ARG A 378 6.70 -21.39 16.11
C ARG A 378 6.61 -21.97 14.70
N LYS A 379 5.83 -23.03 14.50
CA LYS A 379 5.61 -23.63 13.18
C LYS A 379 4.89 -22.67 12.23
N ALA A 380 3.87 -21.97 12.72
CA ALA A 380 3.14 -20.98 11.94
C ALA A 380 4.04 -19.79 11.54
N ALA A 381 4.85 -19.29 12.48
CA ALA A 381 5.82 -18.22 12.21
C ALA A 381 6.88 -18.66 11.19
N PHE A 382 7.46 -19.86 11.34
CA PHE A 382 8.42 -20.39 10.39
C PHE A 382 7.81 -20.59 9.00
N GLY A 383 6.59 -21.16 8.92
CA GLY A 383 5.87 -21.31 7.66
C GLY A 383 5.58 -19.97 6.99
N LEU A 384 5.21 -18.95 7.77
CA LEU A 384 5.00 -17.59 7.26
C LEU A 384 6.32 -16.97 6.76
N LEU A 385 7.42 -17.10 7.51
CA LEU A 385 8.73 -16.61 7.08
C LEU A 385 9.22 -17.30 5.80
N ALA A 386 9.01 -18.61 5.68
CA ALA A 386 9.32 -19.35 4.47
C ALA A 386 8.48 -18.88 3.28
N LEU A 387 7.17 -18.67 3.48
CA LEU A 387 6.29 -18.11 2.45
C LEU A 387 6.74 -16.71 2.03
N VAL A 388 7.11 -15.86 3.00
CA VAL A 388 7.60 -14.49 2.76
C VAL A 388 8.98 -14.46 2.10
N ALA A 389 9.80 -15.51 2.24
CA ALA A 389 11.05 -15.63 1.50
C ALA A 389 10.83 -16.06 0.04
N VAL A 390 9.87 -16.97 -0.20
CA VAL A 390 9.64 -17.55 -1.53
C VAL A 390 8.73 -16.69 -2.39
N LEU A 391 7.61 -16.22 -1.86
CA LEU A 391 6.57 -15.53 -2.64
C LEU A 391 7.09 -14.26 -3.33
N PRO A 392 7.85 -13.37 -2.67
CA PRO A 392 8.44 -12.21 -3.35
C PRO A 392 9.42 -12.62 -4.45
N ALA A 393 10.24 -13.66 -4.25
CA ALA A 393 11.13 -14.16 -5.31
C ALA A 393 10.34 -14.61 -6.56
N VAL A 394 9.23 -15.32 -6.37
CA VAL A 394 8.33 -15.72 -7.47
C VAL A 394 7.69 -14.50 -8.14
N VAL A 395 7.27 -13.51 -7.34
CA VAL A 395 6.74 -12.24 -7.86
C VAL A 395 7.80 -11.52 -8.70
N ALA A 396 9.03 -11.35 -8.21
CA ALA A 396 10.11 -10.71 -8.96
C ALA A 396 10.43 -11.44 -10.27
N TRP A 397 10.38 -12.78 -10.28
CA TRP A 397 10.64 -13.57 -11.48
C TRP A 397 9.58 -13.42 -12.57
N GLN A 398 8.36 -13.05 -12.19
CA GLN A 398 7.22 -12.87 -13.09
C GLN A 398 6.98 -11.40 -13.46
N GLN A 399 7.83 -10.48 -13.01
CA GLN A 399 7.76 -9.07 -13.39
C GLN A 399 8.14 -8.90 -14.86
N ASN A 400 7.43 -8.01 -15.54
CA ASN A 400 7.86 -7.54 -16.85
C ASN A 400 9.29 -6.99 -16.80
N SER A 401 10.09 -7.31 -17.81
CA SER A 401 11.44 -6.77 -17.96
C SER A 401 11.39 -5.25 -18.14
N PHE A 402 12.32 -4.56 -17.48
CA PHE A 402 12.43 -3.12 -17.64
C PHE A 402 12.93 -2.76 -19.04
N ASP A 403 12.34 -1.70 -19.58
CA ASP A 403 12.64 -1.17 -20.91
C ASP A 403 14.14 -0.80 -21.09
N SER A 404 14.61 -0.78 -22.33
CA SER A 404 16.03 -0.69 -22.72
C SER A 404 16.66 0.70 -22.61
N GLY A 405 15.87 1.75 -22.35
CA GLY A 405 16.36 3.13 -22.28
C GLY A 405 17.36 3.35 -21.15
N THR A 406 18.44 4.08 -21.38
CA THR A 406 19.53 4.27 -20.40
C THR A 406 19.67 5.74 -20.02
N PHE A 407 19.85 6.01 -18.73
CA PHE A 407 20.24 7.32 -18.21
C PHE A 407 21.56 7.18 -17.46
N GLU A 408 22.61 7.85 -17.92
CA GLU A 408 23.92 7.88 -17.26
C GLU A 408 23.93 8.88 -16.10
N PHE A 409 23.00 8.70 -15.15
CA PHE A 409 22.84 9.61 -14.03
C PHE A 409 24.12 9.69 -13.19
N GLY A 410 24.56 10.91 -12.89
CA GLY A 410 25.79 11.17 -12.15
C GLY A 410 27.08 11.02 -12.96
N VAL A 411 27.00 10.60 -14.23
CA VAL A 411 28.12 10.63 -15.17
C VAL A 411 28.02 11.91 -15.98
N THR A 412 28.86 12.88 -15.63
CA THR A 412 28.94 14.16 -16.33
C THR A 412 30.00 14.09 -17.42
N ARG A 413 29.65 14.56 -18.62
CA ARG A 413 30.53 14.66 -19.79
C ARG A 413 30.46 16.08 -20.34
N SER A 414 31.56 16.55 -20.93
CA SER A 414 31.58 17.81 -21.66
C SER A 414 31.18 17.59 -23.11
N PHE A 415 30.26 18.43 -23.60
CA PHE A 415 29.78 18.42 -24.97
C PHE A 415 30.16 19.73 -25.65
N GLU A 416 30.57 19.65 -26.91
CA GLU A 416 30.78 20.80 -27.78
C GLU A 416 30.08 20.56 -29.12
N GLY A 417 29.50 21.62 -29.69
CA GLY A 417 28.83 21.52 -30.99
C GLY A 417 28.02 22.77 -31.33
N VAL A 418 27.27 22.69 -32.43
CA VAL A 418 26.39 23.78 -32.87
C VAL A 418 25.02 23.63 -32.22
N LEU A 419 24.58 24.66 -31.52
CA LEU A 419 23.30 24.67 -30.81
C LEU A 419 22.15 25.06 -31.75
N TYR A 420 21.04 24.32 -31.68
CA TYR A 420 19.82 24.66 -32.39
C TYR A 420 18.64 24.72 -31.44
N GLU A 421 18.03 25.90 -31.32
CA GLU A 421 16.81 26.11 -30.53
C GLU A 421 15.53 25.62 -31.24
N ARG A 422 15.59 25.43 -32.57
CA ARG A 422 14.45 25.07 -33.43
C ARG A 422 14.86 24.01 -34.44
N PRO A 423 13.97 23.07 -34.82
CA PRO A 423 12.55 22.97 -34.41
C PRO A 423 12.35 22.50 -32.96
N LEU A 424 13.34 21.82 -32.39
CA LEU A 424 13.43 21.46 -30.98
C LEU A 424 14.84 21.75 -30.46
N PRO A 425 15.03 22.00 -29.15
CA PRO A 425 16.36 22.19 -28.58
C PRO A 425 17.27 20.97 -28.81
N MET A 426 18.37 21.16 -29.52
CA MET A 426 19.33 20.10 -29.83
C MET A 426 20.75 20.65 -29.99
N LEU A 427 21.73 19.78 -29.77
CA LEU A 427 23.14 20.02 -30.06
C LEU A 427 23.57 19.14 -31.24
N HIS A 428 24.09 19.77 -32.27
CA HIS A 428 24.76 19.07 -33.37
C HIS A 428 26.23 18.86 -33.00
N VAL A 429 26.61 17.62 -32.70
CA VAL A 429 27.97 17.26 -32.34
C VAL A 429 28.67 16.67 -33.56
N VAL A 430 29.85 17.21 -33.88
CA VAL A 430 30.70 16.69 -34.95
C VAL A 430 31.91 16.00 -34.33
N SER A 431 32.09 14.74 -34.70
CA SER A 431 33.25 13.92 -34.32
C SER A 431 34.05 13.58 -35.58
N GLY A 432 35.33 13.26 -35.44
CA GLY A 432 36.18 12.86 -36.58
C GLY A 432 35.68 11.63 -37.37
N THR A 433 34.65 10.92 -36.87
CA THR A 433 34.04 9.73 -37.50
C THR A 433 32.60 9.97 -38.01
N GLY A 434 32.03 11.16 -37.84
CA GLY A 434 30.65 11.48 -38.25
C GLY A 434 30.00 12.56 -37.37
N SER A 435 28.78 12.96 -37.72
CA SER A 435 27.99 13.94 -36.95
C SER A 435 26.72 13.32 -36.36
N SER A 436 26.20 13.91 -35.27
CA SER A 436 25.01 13.42 -34.57
C SER A 436 24.18 14.56 -34.00
N ASN A 437 22.86 14.43 -34.04
CA ASN A 437 21.93 15.39 -33.45
C ASN A 437 21.42 14.84 -32.11
N LEU A 438 21.71 15.56 -31.02
CA LEU A 438 21.37 15.15 -29.66
C LEU A 438 20.33 16.12 -29.10
N LEU A 439 19.18 15.62 -28.65
CA LEU A 439 18.15 16.46 -28.01
C LEU A 439 18.68 17.07 -26.72
N LEU A 440 18.16 18.23 -26.33
CA LEU A 440 18.53 18.91 -25.08
C LEU A 440 17.35 19.01 -24.13
N ALA A 441 17.59 18.66 -22.87
CA ALA A 441 16.68 18.91 -21.76
C ALA A 441 17.46 19.40 -20.54
N GLY A 442 16.77 20.04 -19.60
CA GLY A 442 17.34 20.48 -18.33
C GLY A 442 17.24 19.40 -17.26
N ALA A 443 17.87 19.64 -16.12
CA ALA A 443 17.74 18.76 -14.95
C ALA A 443 16.28 18.66 -14.45
N GLY A 444 15.92 17.52 -13.86
CA GLY A 444 14.57 17.31 -13.31
C GLY A 444 13.52 17.12 -14.40
N LYS A 445 12.34 17.75 -14.28
CA LYS A 445 11.23 17.62 -15.25
C LYS A 445 11.13 18.84 -16.16
N LEU A 446 12.27 19.42 -16.51
CA LEU A 446 12.36 20.67 -17.27
C LEU A 446 12.94 20.43 -18.66
N GLY A 447 12.45 21.21 -19.62
CA GLY A 447 13.02 21.34 -20.96
C GLY A 447 14.38 22.01 -20.94
N ALA A 448 14.91 22.30 -22.12
CA ALA A 448 16.23 22.92 -22.24
C ALA A 448 16.32 24.25 -21.43
N PRO A 449 17.34 24.44 -20.58
CA PRO A 449 17.47 25.60 -19.70
C PRO A 449 17.55 26.94 -20.45
N GLU A 450 17.09 28.02 -19.81
CA GLU A 450 17.01 29.35 -20.46
C GLU A 450 18.36 29.89 -20.95
N VAL A 451 19.48 29.44 -20.39
CA VAL A 451 20.84 29.87 -20.79
C VAL A 451 21.15 29.61 -22.27
N ILE A 452 20.43 28.69 -22.92
CA ILE A 452 20.62 28.42 -24.35
C ILE A 452 19.92 29.43 -25.28
N ARG A 453 19.01 30.27 -24.75
CA ARG A 453 18.19 31.17 -25.56
C ARG A 453 19.04 32.25 -26.23
N GLY A 454 18.80 32.51 -27.51
CA GLY A 454 19.52 33.51 -28.30
C GLY A 454 20.87 33.04 -28.84
N HIS A 455 21.16 31.74 -28.71
CA HIS A 455 22.40 31.11 -29.16
C HIS A 455 22.16 30.12 -30.32
N HIS A 456 20.99 30.14 -30.97
CA HIS A 456 20.72 29.38 -32.18
C HIS A 456 21.81 29.56 -33.26
N GLY A 457 22.33 28.45 -33.78
CA GLY A 457 23.38 28.38 -34.78
C GLY A 457 24.78 28.70 -34.25
N GLN A 458 24.96 28.94 -32.95
CA GLN A 458 26.26 29.23 -32.37
C GLN A 458 26.94 27.95 -31.89
N TRP A 459 28.27 27.96 -31.93
CA TRP A 459 29.06 26.92 -31.29
C TRP A 459 29.01 27.12 -29.77
N VAL A 460 28.68 26.06 -29.04
CA VAL A 460 28.56 26.08 -27.58
C VAL A 460 29.30 24.90 -26.96
N SER A 461 29.66 25.06 -25.69
CA SER A 461 30.17 23.99 -24.85
C SER A 461 29.46 23.98 -23.50
N PHE A 462 29.11 22.81 -22.99
CA PHE A 462 28.53 22.65 -21.65
C PHE A 462 28.68 21.21 -21.15
N ASP A 463 28.48 21.03 -19.85
CA ASP A 463 28.50 19.72 -19.21
C ASP A 463 27.08 19.17 -19.05
N GLY A 464 26.94 17.85 -19.25
CA GLY A 464 25.67 17.15 -19.09
C GLY A 464 25.79 15.63 -18.98
N SER A 465 24.66 14.96 -18.88
CA SER A 465 24.55 13.48 -18.81
C SER A 465 23.72 12.94 -19.97
N LEU A 466 24.08 11.76 -20.49
CA LEU A 466 23.39 11.15 -21.62
C LEU A 466 22.16 10.35 -21.19
N ILE A 467 21.09 10.47 -21.98
CA ILE A 467 19.88 9.65 -21.92
C ILE A 467 19.64 9.11 -23.33
N TYR A 468 19.52 7.80 -23.51
CA TYR A 468 19.40 7.23 -24.86
C TYR A 468 18.59 5.95 -24.92
N ARG A 469 17.91 5.77 -26.05
CA ARG A 469 17.15 4.57 -26.39
C ARG A 469 17.02 4.49 -27.91
N ARG A 470 17.40 3.33 -28.46
CA ARG A 470 17.16 2.95 -29.88
C ARG A 470 17.39 4.08 -30.88
N GLY A 471 18.64 4.53 -31.00
CA GLY A 471 19.03 5.58 -31.97
C GLY A 471 18.74 7.01 -31.53
N LEU A 472 17.76 7.24 -30.65
CA LEU A 472 17.49 8.57 -30.11
C LEU A 472 18.33 8.84 -28.85
N THR A 473 19.04 9.96 -28.85
CA THR A 473 19.91 10.39 -27.74
C THR A 473 19.58 11.83 -27.33
N MET A 474 19.56 12.04 -26.02
CA MET A 474 19.32 13.32 -25.37
C MET A 474 20.44 13.60 -24.35
N ILE A 475 20.79 14.87 -24.20
CA ILE A 475 21.64 15.37 -23.14
C ILE A 475 20.76 16.06 -22.11
N GLU A 476 20.86 15.62 -20.86
CA GLU A 476 20.41 16.40 -19.72
C GLU A 476 21.52 17.38 -19.33
N MET A 477 21.30 18.68 -19.56
CA MET A 477 22.19 19.73 -19.09
C MET A 477 21.94 19.96 -17.60
N ASN A 478 22.73 19.26 -16.77
CA ASN A 478 22.63 19.27 -15.32
C ASN A 478 23.53 20.31 -14.63
N ALA A 479 24.40 20.98 -15.39
CA ALA A 479 25.28 22.04 -14.91
C ALA A 479 25.22 23.28 -15.83
N PRO A 480 24.09 24.02 -15.83
CA PRO A 480 23.90 25.16 -16.74
C PRO A 480 24.98 26.26 -16.60
N ASP A 481 25.60 26.38 -15.42
CA ASP A 481 26.68 27.35 -15.17
C ASP A 481 27.98 27.06 -15.95
N THR A 482 28.10 25.85 -16.51
CA THR A 482 29.23 25.46 -17.37
C THR A 482 29.05 25.91 -18.82
N PHE A 483 27.85 26.40 -19.18
CA PHE A 483 27.56 26.83 -20.54
C PHE A 483 28.48 27.97 -21.00
N ARG A 484 29.10 27.79 -22.16
CA ARG A 484 29.89 28.81 -22.84
C ARG A 484 29.46 28.86 -24.30
N ALA A 485 29.29 30.06 -24.83
CA ALA A 485 29.08 30.28 -26.26
C ALA A 485 30.36 30.83 -26.87
N ASP A 486 30.87 30.16 -27.91
CA ASP A 486 32.00 30.62 -28.70
C ASP A 486 31.46 31.44 -29.89
N ARG A 487 31.87 32.72 -29.96
CA ARG A 487 31.51 33.62 -31.06
C ARG A 487 32.49 33.53 -32.23
N ALA A 488 33.58 32.78 -32.10
CA ALA A 488 34.55 32.60 -33.17
C ALA A 488 33.97 31.70 -34.26
N THR A 489 34.17 32.10 -35.52
CA THR A 489 33.76 31.36 -36.71
C THR A 489 34.53 30.04 -36.83
N ARG A 490 33.92 28.94 -36.42
CA ARG A 490 34.28 27.58 -36.83
C ARG A 490 33.64 27.29 -38.21
N PRO A 491 34.18 26.37 -39.03
CA PRO A 491 33.65 26.08 -40.37
C PRO A 491 32.12 25.89 -40.35
N GLU A 492 31.43 26.26 -41.43
CA GLU A 492 29.97 26.11 -41.60
C GLU A 492 29.54 24.63 -41.55
N GLU A 493 29.57 24.03 -40.38
CA GLU A 493 28.98 22.74 -40.10
C GLU A 493 27.50 22.99 -39.80
N ARG A 494 26.72 23.01 -40.88
CA ARG A 494 25.27 23.13 -40.82
C ARG A 494 24.70 21.82 -40.27
N LEU A 495 23.63 21.92 -39.50
CA LEU A 495 22.71 20.82 -39.22
C LEU A 495 22.56 19.98 -40.49
N GLY A 496 22.66 18.66 -40.39
CA GLY A 496 22.34 17.79 -41.52
C GLY A 496 21.02 18.26 -42.15
N ALA A 497 20.97 18.35 -43.49
CA ALA A 497 19.79 18.87 -44.16
C ALA A 497 18.58 18.08 -43.70
N MET A 498 17.53 18.78 -43.29
CA MET A 498 16.28 18.14 -42.93
C MET A 498 15.70 17.50 -44.19
N GLU A 499 15.65 16.17 -44.23
CA GLU A 499 15.22 15.42 -45.41
C GLU A 499 13.70 15.26 -45.37
N PRO A 500 12.95 15.90 -46.28
CA PRO A 500 11.50 15.77 -46.30
C PRO A 500 11.11 14.37 -46.75
N VAL A 501 10.27 13.70 -45.96
CA VAL A 501 9.69 12.39 -46.32
C VAL A 501 8.34 12.59 -46.99
N GLY A 502 7.50 13.45 -46.41
CA GLY A 502 6.18 13.79 -46.95
C GLY A 502 5.10 13.87 -45.88
N LYS A 503 3.85 14.04 -46.32
CA LYS A 503 2.69 14.10 -45.42
C LYS A 503 2.30 12.72 -44.92
N VAL A 504 2.11 12.60 -43.61
CA VAL A 504 1.72 11.35 -42.96
C VAL A 504 0.59 11.59 -41.97
N GLU A 505 -0.16 10.52 -41.70
CA GLU A 505 -1.08 10.41 -40.57
C GLU A 505 -0.65 9.19 -39.76
N LEU A 506 -0.35 9.39 -38.48
CA LEU A 506 0.16 8.38 -37.57
C LEU A 506 -0.75 8.29 -36.35
N GLU A 507 -0.94 7.07 -35.83
CA GLU A 507 -1.69 6.83 -34.59
C GLU A 507 -0.74 6.21 -33.56
N GLY A 508 -0.62 6.82 -32.39
CA GLY A 508 0.34 6.41 -31.38
C GLY A 508 0.11 7.06 -30.03
N GLU A 509 0.89 6.65 -29.04
CA GLU A 509 0.80 7.17 -27.68
C GLU A 509 1.62 8.47 -27.53
N ILE A 510 1.05 9.52 -26.94
CA ILE A 510 1.79 10.74 -26.62
C ILE A 510 2.69 10.48 -25.42
N VAL A 511 3.99 10.70 -25.58
CA VAL A 511 5.01 10.51 -24.53
C VAL A 511 5.85 11.78 -24.37
N ASP A 512 6.44 11.98 -23.19
CA ASP A 512 7.59 12.88 -23.08
C ASP A 512 8.86 12.14 -23.46
N THR A 513 9.70 12.79 -24.26
CA THR A 513 10.89 12.15 -24.83
C THR A 513 11.94 11.83 -23.78
N LYS A 514 12.08 12.65 -22.73
CA LYS A 514 13.09 12.46 -21.68
C LYS A 514 12.87 11.18 -20.85
N CYS A 515 11.67 11.01 -20.30
CA CYS A 515 11.33 9.83 -19.51
C CYS A 515 11.23 8.59 -20.37
N PHE A 516 10.66 8.72 -21.57
CA PHE A 516 10.71 7.64 -22.55
C PHE A 516 12.14 7.19 -22.79
N LEU A 517 13.08 8.08 -23.10
CA LEU A 517 14.46 7.70 -23.45
C LEU A 517 15.21 6.94 -22.33
N GLY A 518 14.89 7.14 -21.06
CA GLY A 518 15.55 6.36 -20.01
C GLY A 518 15.45 6.89 -18.59
N VAL A 519 14.90 8.08 -18.38
CA VAL A 519 14.72 8.62 -17.02
C VAL A 519 13.64 7.85 -16.26
N MET A 520 12.68 7.23 -16.96
CA MET A 520 11.70 6.33 -16.34
C MET A 520 11.52 5.02 -17.08
N ARG A 521 11.18 3.99 -16.31
CA ARG A 521 10.93 2.63 -16.81
C ARG A 521 9.73 2.01 -16.09
N PRO A 522 8.58 1.81 -16.76
CA PRO A 522 8.32 2.19 -18.16
C PRO A 522 8.23 3.72 -18.34
N GLY A 523 8.60 4.21 -19.52
CA GLY A 523 8.47 5.62 -19.91
C GLY A 523 7.25 5.87 -20.82
N ALA A 524 6.25 5.00 -20.71
CA ALA A 524 5.00 5.02 -21.47
C ALA A 524 3.88 4.36 -20.64
N GLY A 525 2.63 4.58 -21.03
CA GLY A 525 1.41 4.08 -20.42
C GLY A 525 0.94 4.91 -19.22
N LYS A 526 -0.17 4.45 -18.62
CA LYS A 526 -0.86 5.16 -17.52
C LYS A 526 0.01 5.40 -16.28
N VAL A 527 0.90 4.45 -15.95
CA VAL A 527 1.81 4.53 -14.80
C VAL A 527 2.83 5.67 -14.95
N HIS A 528 3.18 6.01 -16.20
CA HIS A 528 4.13 7.07 -16.52
C HIS A 528 3.46 8.44 -16.65
N ARG A 529 2.16 8.47 -17.00
CA ARG A 529 1.42 9.68 -17.33
C ARG A 529 1.62 10.83 -16.34
N ALA A 530 1.51 10.59 -15.04
CA ALA A 530 1.74 11.62 -14.02
C ALA A 530 3.09 12.35 -14.16
N CYS A 531 4.16 11.59 -14.42
CA CYS A 531 5.47 12.19 -14.66
C CYS A 531 5.55 12.86 -16.03
N ALA A 532 4.99 12.23 -17.07
CA ALA A 532 4.97 12.77 -18.41
C ALA A 532 4.31 14.15 -18.48
N VAL A 533 3.16 14.33 -17.82
CA VAL A 533 2.47 15.63 -17.74
C VAL A 533 3.40 16.70 -17.18
N ARG A 534 4.18 16.40 -16.13
CA ARG A 534 5.14 17.34 -15.53
C ARG A 534 6.32 17.65 -16.45
N CYS A 535 6.81 16.66 -17.18
CA CYS A 535 7.92 16.85 -18.12
C CYS A 535 7.49 17.72 -19.31
N LEU A 536 6.33 17.42 -19.89
CA LEU A 536 5.77 18.22 -21.00
C LEU A 536 5.43 19.64 -20.55
N SER A 537 4.83 19.82 -19.36
CA SER A 537 4.53 21.16 -18.83
C SER A 537 5.80 21.95 -18.51
N GLY A 538 6.88 21.27 -18.12
CA GLY A 538 8.21 21.85 -17.97
C GLY A 538 8.95 22.13 -19.28
N GLY A 539 8.36 21.83 -20.45
CA GLY A 539 8.93 22.13 -21.77
C GLY A 539 9.82 21.03 -22.35
N VAL A 540 9.78 19.80 -21.82
CA VAL A 540 10.42 18.64 -22.47
C VAL A 540 9.72 18.36 -23.81
N PRO A 541 10.47 18.11 -24.91
CA PRO A 541 9.87 17.85 -26.21
C PRO A 541 8.88 16.68 -26.19
N PRO A 542 7.65 16.85 -26.73
CA PRO A 542 6.69 15.77 -26.90
C PRO A 542 7.11 14.81 -28.03
N GLY A 543 6.72 13.55 -27.89
CA GLY A 543 6.88 12.54 -28.93
C GLY A 543 5.60 11.71 -29.10
N LEU A 544 5.44 11.12 -30.28
CA LEU A 544 4.41 10.15 -30.60
C LEU A 544 5.07 8.76 -30.72
N LEU A 545 4.77 7.87 -29.78
CA LEU A 545 5.19 6.49 -29.79
C LEU A 545 4.23 5.66 -30.64
N VAL A 546 4.65 5.31 -31.85
CA VAL A 546 3.90 4.47 -32.78
C VAL A 546 4.42 3.04 -32.66
N ARG A 547 3.53 2.09 -32.35
CA ARG A 547 3.83 0.65 -32.32
C ARG A 547 3.11 -0.03 -33.47
N THR A 548 3.79 -0.95 -34.15
CA THR A 548 3.21 -1.77 -35.22
C THR A 548 3.36 -3.25 -34.86
N GLU A 549 2.71 -4.14 -35.60
CA GLU A 549 2.92 -5.60 -35.42
C GLU A 549 4.37 -6.01 -35.74
N GLU A 550 5.01 -5.31 -36.68
CA GLU A 550 6.41 -5.54 -37.08
C GLU A 550 7.42 -4.91 -36.13
N ASP A 551 7.07 -3.77 -35.51
CA ASP A 551 7.84 -3.09 -34.47
C ASP A 551 6.98 -2.91 -33.19
N PRO A 552 6.80 -3.98 -32.39
CA PRO A 552 6.06 -3.91 -31.12
C PRO A 552 6.77 -3.03 -30.08
N ALA A 553 8.06 -2.82 -30.32
CA ALA A 553 8.97 -2.03 -29.52
C ALA A 553 8.69 -0.53 -29.69
N GLY A 554 8.25 -0.14 -30.87
CA GLY A 554 7.74 1.17 -31.24
C GLY A 554 8.83 2.19 -31.60
N THR A 555 8.46 3.08 -32.50
CA THR A 555 9.27 4.20 -32.97
C THR A 555 8.69 5.51 -32.43
N VAL A 556 9.55 6.41 -31.94
CA VAL A 556 9.14 7.73 -31.45
C VAL A 556 9.36 8.79 -32.51
N TYR A 557 8.29 9.47 -32.88
CA TYR A 557 8.30 10.63 -33.76
C TYR A 557 8.29 11.89 -32.89
N LEU A 558 9.28 12.75 -33.03
CA LEU A 558 9.31 14.02 -32.30
C LEU A 558 8.22 14.94 -32.84
N LEU A 559 7.48 15.58 -31.96
CA LEU A 559 6.39 16.46 -32.37
C LEU A 559 6.82 17.94 -32.25
N ALA A 560 6.65 18.69 -33.33
CA ALA A 560 6.84 20.13 -33.36
C ALA A 560 5.62 20.83 -33.96
N GLY A 561 5.38 22.08 -33.58
CA GLY A 561 4.40 22.94 -34.22
C GLY A 561 4.91 23.47 -35.57
N SER A 562 4.00 23.95 -36.42
CA SER A 562 4.32 24.41 -37.78
C SER A 562 5.44 25.45 -37.83
N GLY A 563 6.42 25.24 -38.72
CA GLY A 563 7.56 26.14 -38.88
C GLY A 563 8.56 26.04 -37.72
N GLY A 564 8.66 24.86 -37.09
CA GLY A 564 9.58 24.57 -35.99
C GLY A 564 9.30 25.34 -34.71
N LYS A 565 8.04 25.72 -34.45
CA LYS A 565 7.62 26.32 -33.19
C LYS A 565 7.33 25.23 -32.15
N PRO A 566 7.34 25.54 -30.84
CA PRO A 566 6.81 24.63 -29.83
C PRO A 566 5.37 24.24 -30.18
N LEU A 567 5.06 22.94 -30.04
CA LEU A 567 3.71 22.44 -30.22
C LEU A 567 2.83 22.90 -29.05
N ASP A 568 1.69 23.53 -29.34
CA ASP A 568 0.65 23.81 -28.35
C ASP A 568 -0.15 22.53 -28.06
N LEU A 569 0.45 21.66 -27.25
CA LEU A 569 -0.12 20.38 -26.85
C LEU A 569 -0.78 20.49 -25.48
N ASP A 570 -2.03 20.04 -25.37
CA ASP A 570 -2.63 19.79 -24.06
C ASP A 570 -1.86 18.65 -23.38
N VAL A 571 -1.09 19.01 -22.34
CA VAL A 571 -0.22 18.09 -21.61
C VAL A 571 -0.99 16.93 -20.97
N GLU A 572 -2.30 17.06 -20.72
CA GLU A 572 -3.13 15.96 -20.21
C GLU A 572 -3.28 14.80 -21.21
N TRP A 573 -2.89 15.00 -22.48
CA TRP A 573 -2.89 13.98 -23.52
C TRP A 573 -1.73 13.00 -23.38
N ALA A 574 -0.75 13.29 -22.51
CA ALA A 574 0.33 12.37 -22.19
C ALA A 574 -0.20 10.99 -21.76
N GLY A 575 0.42 9.92 -22.23
CA GLY A 575 0.01 8.53 -21.97
C GLY A 575 -1.29 8.11 -22.66
N ARG A 576 -1.85 8.93 -23.57
CA ARG A 576 -3.05 8.62 -24.35
C ARG A 576 -2.70 8.41 -25.82
N VAL A 577 -3.52 7.61 -26.50
CA VAL A 577 -3.40 7.40 -27.94
C VAL A 577 -4.02 8.60 -28.66
N ALA A 578 -3.28 9.15 -29.61
CA ALA A 578 -3.69 10.24 -30.46
C ALA A 578 -3.41 9.92 -31.94
N ARG A 579 -4.24 10.46 -32.82
CA ARG A 579 -3.99 10.52 -34.25
C ARG A 579 -3.37 11.88 -34.57
N VAL A 580 -2.21 11.85 -35.21
CA VAL A 580 -1.41 13.03 -35.54
C VAL A 580 -1.17 13.06 -37.05
N SER A 581 -1.54 14.16 -37.68
CA SER A 581 -1.30 14.41 -39.11
C SER A 581 -0.34 15.58 -39.27
N GLY A 582 0.59 15.47 -40.21
CA GLY A 582 1.62 16.49 -40.41
C GLY A 582 2.63 16.19 -41.51
N ASP A 583 3.60 17.09 -41.65
CA ASP A 583 4.73 16.95 -42.57
C ASP A 583 5.89 16.24 -41.84
N LEU A 584 6.22 15.03 -42.28
CA LEU A 584 7.32 14.22 -41.74
C LEU A 584 8.62 14.59 -42.44
N SER A 585 9.63 14.88 -41.64
CA SER A 585 11.02 15.02 -42.07
C SER A 585 11.95 14.21 -41.18
N VAL A 586 13.12 13.87 -41.69
CA VAL A 586 14.15 13.16 -40.93
C VAL A 586 15.35 14.06 -40.75
N LEU A 587 15.84 14.14 -39.51
CA LEU A 587 17.03 14.88 -39.15
C LEU A 587 18.15 13.91 -38.71
N GLY A 588 18.91 13.41 -39.68
CA GLY A 588 19.84 12.30 -39.46
C GLY A 588 19.08 11.00 -39.24
N GLU A 589 19.01 10.52 -38.00
CA GLU A 589 18.21 9.34 -37.62
C GLU A 589 16.92 9.69 -36.86
N VAL A 590 16.66 10.99 -36.65
CA VAL A 590 15.57 11.46 -35.78
C VAL A 590 14.35 11.83 -36.63
N PRO A 591 13.23 11.09 -36.54
CA PRO A 591 12.00 11.44 -37.24
C PRO A 591 11.30 12.60 -36.53
N LEU A 592 11.04 13.67 -37.26
CA LEU A 592 10.35 14.88 -36.80
C LEU A 592 9.06 15.07 -37.58
N LEU A 593 7.95 15.18 -36.86
CA LEU A 593 6.63 15.44 -37.42
C LEU A 593 6.22 16.87 -37.07
N GLU A 594 6.17 17.74 -38.07
CA GLU A 594 5.55 19.06 -37.94
C GLU A 594 4.02 18.91 -38.00
N VAL A 595 3.38 19.07 -36.84
CA VAL A 595 1.97 18.76 -36.65
C VAL A 595 1.09 19.82 -37.33
N THR A 596 0.16 19.35 -38.16
CA THR A 596 -0.94 20.16 -38.71
C THR A 596 -2.25 19.92 -37.98
N GLU A 597 -2.50 18.69 -37.54
CA GLU A 597 -3.71 18.30 -36.82
C GLU A 597 -3.41 17.21 -35.79
N ILE A 598 -4.03 17.29 -34.62
CA ILE A 598 -3.91 16.28 -33.56
C ILE A 598 -5.26 16.06 -32.89
N THR A 599 -5.68 14.79 -32.79
CA THR A 599 -6.93 14.40 -32.15
C THR A 599 -6.73 13.18 -31.26
N LEU A 600 -7.40 13.15 -30.10
CA LEU A 600 -7.36 11.97 -29.23
C LEU A 600 -8.10 10.80 -29.89
N SER A 601 -7.47 9.63 -29.89
CA SER A 601 -8.13 8.41 -30.35
C SER A 601 -9.21 7.99 -29.35
N THR A 602 -10.30 7.45 -29.87
CA THR A 602 -11.43 6.91 -29.09
C THR A 602 -11.26 5.42 -28.75
N ARG A 603 -10.13 4.82 -29.14
CA ARG A 603 -9.82 3.40 -28.94
C ARG A 603 -9.24 3.07 -27.58
#